data_AF-A0A6M5UH07-F1
#
_entry.id   AF-A0A6M5UH07-F1
#
_cell.length_a   1.000
_cell.length_b   1.000
_cell.length_c   1.000
_cell.angle_alpha   90.00
_cell.angle_beta   90.00
_cell.angle_gamma   90.00
#
_symmetry.space_group_name_H-M   'P 1'
#
loop_
_entity.id
_entity.type
_entity.pdbx_description
1 polymer ?
#
loop_
_entity_poly.entity_id
_entity_poly.type
_entity_poly.pdbx_seq_one_letter_code
_entity_poly.pdbx_strand_id
1 'polypeptide(L)'
;MAGAGAVVLAYAAATALGSWTAVRHDLHSEPFGRDPVPLPAARTVALGLGGGTAIPVAVTALVALAAPRAGRARGWARTCVALGATSLAGTLVEPAAWGRRAPGADVGAATVLNLGASVLLLRHGLRHLA
;
A
#
# COMPACT_ATOMS: atom_id res chain seq x y z
N MET A 1 -1.11 -7.91 19.85
CA MET A 1 -0.78 -6.71 19.03
C MET A 1 0.18 -7.13 17.92
N ALA A 2 0.08 -6.55 16.71
CA ALA A 2 0.94 -6.92 15.58
C ALA A 2 2.38 -6.43 15.81
N GLY A 3 3.35 -7.35 15.77
CA GLY A 3 4.77 -7.02 15.77
C GLY A 3 5.28 -6.66 14.36
N ALA A 4 6.55 -6.25 14.26
CA ALA A 4 7.15 -5.82 12.99
C ALA A 4 6.98 -6.87 11.87
N GLY A 5 7.16 -8.16 12.16
CA GLY A 5 6.96 -9.22 11.17
C GLY A 5 5.54 -9.26 10.60
N ALA A 6 4.52 -9.07 11.44
CA ALA A 6 3.13 -9.04 10.98
C ALA A 6 2.84 -7.81 10.10
N VAL A 7 3.45 -6.67 10.39
CA VAL A 7 3.35 -5.45 9.56
C VAL A 7 3.97 -5.68 8.19
N VAL A 8 5.17 -6.27 8.14
CA VAL A 8 5.88 -6.57 6.88
C VAL A 8 5.09 -7.58 6.04
N LEU A 9 4.59 -8.65 6.67
CA LEU A 9 3.76 -9.64 5.98
C LEU A 9 2.46 -9.04 5.45
N ALA A 10 1.80 -8.17 6.22
CA ALA A 10 0.59 -7.49 5.76
C ALA A 10 0.86 -6.61 4.53
N TYR A 11 1.95 -5.84 4.52
CA TYR A 11 2.34 -5.02 3.37
C TYR A 11 2.74 -5.86 2.16
N ALA A 12 3.48 -6.95 2.36
CA ALA A 12 3.83 -7.87 1.28
C ALA A 12 2.58 -8.52 0.66
N ALA A 13 1.64 -8.99 1.49
CA ALA A 13 0.38 -9.56 1.03
C ALA A 13 -0.48 -8.53 0.29
N ALA A 14 -0.59 -7.31 0.82
CA ALA A 14 -1.28 -6.20 0.17
C ALA A 14 -0.65 -5.85 -1.18
N THR A 15 0.69 -5.85 -1.27
CA THR A 15 1.43 -5.59 -2.52
C THR A 15 1.15 -6.68 -3.55
N ALA A 16 1.20 -7.96 -3.15
CA ALA A 16 0.99 -9.08 -4.05
C ALA A 16 -0.46 -9.13 -4.57
N LEU A 17 -1.44 -9.05 -3.67
CA LEU A 17 -2.86 -9.06 -4.04
C LEU A 17 -3.23 -7.80 -4.84
N GLY A 18 -2.72 -6.64 -4.43
CA GLY A 18 -2.87 -5.38 -5.15
C GLY A 18 -2.30 -5.45 -6.57
N SER A 19 -1.09 -5.97 -6.73
CA SER A 19 -0.45 -6.18 -8.04
C SER A 19 -1.28 -7.12 -8.92
N TRP A 20 -1.72 -8.25 -8.37
CA TRP A 20 -2.53 -9.20 -9.11
C TRP A 20 -3.88 -8.61 -9.56
N THR A 21 -4.60 -7.94 -8.66
CA THR A 21 -5.87 -7.28 -9.00
C THR A 21 -5.69 -6.15 -10.01
N ALA A 22 -4.61 -5.36 -9.88
CA ALA A 22 -4.31 -4.30 -10.82
C ALA A 22 -4.05 -4.84 -12.23
N VAL A 23 -3.26 -5.91 -12.36
CA VAL A 23 -3.01 -6.54 -13.66
C VAL A 23 -4.27 -7.20 -14.23
N ARG A 24 -5.03 -7.91 -13.38
CA ARG A 24 -6.23 -8.64 -13.80
C ARG A 24 -7.31 -7.72 -14.39
N HIS A 25 -7.50 -6.55 -13.79
CA HIS A 25 -8.55 -5.60 -14.17
C HIS A 25 -8.02 -4.35 -14.88
N ASP A 26 -6.75 -4.38 -15.30
CA ASP A 26 -6.03 -3.25 -15.90
C ASP A 26 -6.22 -1.92 -15.13
N LEU A 27 -6.03 -1.98 -13.81
CA LEU A 27 -6.21 -0.82 -12.91
C LEU A 27 -4.97 0.06 -12.93
N HIS A 28 -5.10 1.16 -13.66
CA HIS A 28 -4.12 2.23 -13.66
C HIS A 28 -4.12 2.95 -12.30
N SER A 29 -2.98 3.55 -11.94
CA SER A 29 -2.95 4.50 -10.82
C SER A 29 -3.59 5.79 -11.27
N GLU A 30 -4.68 6.18 -10.63
CA GLU A 30 -5.48 7.33 -11.05
C GLU A 30 -5.87 8.21 -9.86
N PRO A 31 -4.90 8.88 -9.20
CA PRO A 31 -5.18 9.75 -8.08
C PRO A 31 -6.20 10.81 -8.48
N PHE A 32 -7.33 10.85 -7.76
CA PHE A 32 -8.47 11.73 -8.04
C PHE A 32 -9.07 11.54 -9.44
N GLY A 33 -8.91 10.35 -10.04
CA GLY A 33 -9.41 10.00 -11.37
C GLY A 33 -8.57 10.54 -12.54
N ARG A 34 -7.38 11.06 -12.28
CA ARG A 34 -6.42 11.46 -13.33
C ARG A 34 -5.35 10.41 -13.47
N ASP A 35 -5.07 9.97 -14.69
CA ASP A 35 -3.99 9.02 -15.01
C ASP A 35 -2.69 9.79 -15.33
N PRO A 36 -1.74 9.93 -14.38
CA PRO A 36 -0.48 10.62 -14.61
C PRO A 36 0.52 9.78 -15.41
N VAL A 37 0.32 8.46 -15.51
CA VAL A 37 1.23 7.52 -16.16
C VAL A 37 0.39 6.54 -16.95
N PRO A 38 -0.07 6.92 -18.17
CA PRO A 38 -0.99 6.13 -18.98
C PRO A 38 -0.28 4.94 -19.64
N LEU A 39 0.13 4.01 -18.79
CA LEU A 39 0.76 2.74 -19.13
C LEU A 39 -0.14 1.62 -18.61
N PRO A 40 -0.22 0.48 -19.34
CA PRO A 40 -0.97 -0.68 -18.86
C PRO A 40 -0.52 -1.11 -17.47
N ALA A 41 -1.45 -1.58 -16.63
CA ALA A 41 -1.17 -1.92 -15.24
C ALA A 41 -0.08 -3.01 -15.13
N ALA A 42 -0.03 -3.94 -16.07
CA ALA A 42 1.03 -4.95 -16.16
C ALA A 42 2.43 -4.33 -16.27
N ARG A 43 2.59 -3.24 -17.04
CA ARG A 43 3.87 -2.57 -17.22
C ARG A 43 4.27 -1.79 -15.98
N THR A 44 3.34 -1.06 -15.36
CA THR A 44 3.65 -0.29 -14.13
C THR A 44 3.99 -1.21 -12.96
N VAL A 45 3.26 -2.33 -12.82
CA VAL A 45 3.55 -3.37 -11.82
C VAL A 45 4.91 -4.04 -12.08
N ALA A 46 5.22 -4.40 -13.33
CA ALA A 46 6.51 -5.01 -13.67
C ALA A 46 7.70 -4.08 -13.37
N LEU A 47 7.53 -2.77 -13.56
CA LEU A 47 8.52 -1.75 -13.19
C LEU A 47 8.54 -1.44 -11.68
N GLY A 48 7.67 -2.06 -10.89
CA GLY A 48 7.57 -1.84 -9.45
C GLY A 48 6.97 -0.48 -9.06
N LEU A 49 6.35 0.23 -10.00
CA LEU A 49 5.76 1.56 -9.80
C LEU A 49 4.39 1.50 -9.09
N GLY A 50 3.76 0.33 -9.05
CA GLY A 50 2.41 0.15 -8.50
C GLY A 50 1.31 0.23 -9.57
N GLY A 51 0.09 0.50 -9.13
CA GLY A 51 -1.14 0.51 -9.93
C GLY A 51 -2.33 0.91 -9.05
N GLY A 52 -3.56 0.98 -9.58
CA GLY A 52 -4.72 1.49 -8.85
C GLY A 52 -5.03 0.78 -7.51
N THR A 53 -4.60 -0.48 -7.38
CA THR A 53 -4.63 -1.24 -6.11
C THR A 53 -3.26 -1.73 -5.66
N ALA A 54 -2.20 -1.51 -6.45
CA ALA A 54 -0.88 -2.08 -6.20
C ALA A 54 0.05 -1.08 -5.51
N ILE A 55 0.61 -1.48 -4.36
CA ILE A 55 1.61 -0.70 -3.64
C ILE A 55 2.93 -0.72 -4.45
N PRO A 56 3.62 0.42 -4.63
CA PRO A 56 4.95 0.43 -5.25
C PRO A 56 5.93 -0.45 -4.47
N VAL A 57 6.73 -1.26 -5.16
CA VAL A 57 7.66 -2.23 -4.52
C VAL A 57 8.66 -1.54 -3.61
N ALA A 58 9.10 -0.33 -3.97
CA ALA A 58 9.99 0.49 -3.16
C ALA A 58 9.39 0.83 -1.78
N VAL A 59 8.07 1.09 -1.71
CA VAL A 59 7.38 1.34 -0.43
C VAL A 59 7.40 0.07 0.41
N THR A 60 7.08 -1.09 -0.17
CA THR A 60 7.07 -2.38 0.54
C THR A 60 8.45 -2.75 1.07
N ALA A 61 9.51 -2.50 0.29
CA ALA A 61 10.89 -2.69 0.73
C ALA A 61 11.26 -1.74 1.88
N LEU A 62 10.85 -0.46 1.81
CA LEU A 62 11.06 0.51 2.88
C LEU A 62 10.32 0.11 4.16
N VAL A 63 9.12 -0.46 4.06
CA VAL A 63 8.38 -1.00 5.21
C VAL A 63 9.11 -2.18 5.84
N ALA A 64 9.61 -3.11 5.01
CA ALA A 64 10.42 -4.24 5.46
C ALA A 64 11.70 -3.79 6.19
N LEU A 65 12.27 -2.66 5.79
CA LEU A 65 13.43 -2.05 6.44
C LEU A 65 13.07 -1.32 7.74
N ALA A 66 12.01 -0.50 7.71
CA ALA A 66 11.67 0.44 8.77
C ALA A 66 10.97 -0.23 9.96
N ALA A 67 10.00 -1.12 9.72
CA ALA A 67 9.19 -1.70 10.78
C ALA A 67 10.02 -2.43 11.87
N PRO A 68 11.04 -3.26 11.53
CA PRO A 68 11.90 -3.91 12.52
C PRO A 68 12.84 -2.93 13.26
N ARG A 69 13.06 -1.73 12.71
CA ARG A 69 13.97 -0.72 13.28
C ARG A 69 13.25 0.38 14.05
N ALA A 70 11.91 0.42 14.01
CA ALA A 70 11.10 1.44 14.66
C ALA A 70 11.40 1.58 16.16
N GLY A 71 11.63 0.47 16.87
CA GLY A 71 11.98 0.50 18.30
C GLY A 71 13.43 0.91 18.61
N ARG A 72 14.31 1.01 17.61
CA ARG A 72 15.73 1.35 17.79
C ARG A 72 16.02 2.84 17.60
N ALA A 73 15.24 3.53 16.77
CA ALA A 73 15.40 4.96 16.54
C ALA A 73 14.07 5.61 16.16
N ARG A 74 13.79 6.78 16.74
CA ARG A 74 12.59 7.58 16.44
C ARG A 74 12.44 7.90 14.95
N GLY A 75 13.55 8.03 14.21
CA GLY A 75 13.53 8.21 12.75
C GLY A 75 12.77 7.10 12.02
N TRP A 76 13.04 5.83 12.37
CA TRP A 76 12.35 4.69 11.75
C TRP A 76 10.87 4.59 12.15
N ALA A 77 10.53 4.96 13.38
CA ALA A 77 9.15 5.05 13.83
C ALA A 77 8.38 6.14 13.06
N ARG A 78 8.98 7.32 12.84
CA ARG A 78 8.44 8.37 11.97
C ARG A 78 8.27 7.89 10.52
N THR A 79 9.24 7.16 9.97
CA THR A 79 9.12 6.56 8.64
C THR A 79 7.92 5.62 8.55
N CYS A 80 7.69 4.78 9.56
CA CYS A 80 6.50 3.92 9.59
C CYS A 80 5.21 4.74 9.60
N VAL A 81 5.13 5.79 10.42
CA VAL A 81 3.97 6.70 10.47
C VAL A 81 3.74 7.36 9.11
N ALA A 82 4.78 7.92 8.50
CA ALA A 82 4.70 8.61 7.23
C ALA A 82 4.26 7.67 6.10
N LEU A 83 4.88 6.50 5.97
CA LEU A 83 4.51 5.51 4.97
C LEU A 83 3.07 5.02 5.15
N GLY A 84 2.67 4.68 6.39
CA GLY A 84 1.32 4.23 6.68
C GLY A 84 0.26 5.30 6.37
N ALA A 85 0.51 6.55 6.75
CA ALA A 85 -0.40 7.67 6.45
C ALA A 85 -0.49 7.96 4.94
N THR A 86 0.64 7.97 4.23
CA THR A 86 0.67 8.20 2.78
C THR A 86 0.00 7.07 2.01
N SER A 87 0.23 5.80 2.38
CA SER A 87 -0.46 4.67 1.75
C SER A 87 -1.97 4.70 1.99
N LEU A 88 -2.42 5.09 3.20
CA LEU A 88 -3.83 5.32 3.51
C LEU A 88 -4.43 6.39 2.60
N ALA A 89 -3.83 7.58 2.57
CA ALA A 89 -4.31 8.70 1.76
C ALA A 89 -4.30 8.34 0.26
N GLY A 90 -3.21 7.75 -0.23
CA GLY A 90 -3.07 7.29 -1.61
C GLY A 90 -4.17 6.32 -2.01
N THR A 91 -4.49 5.34 -1.17
CA THR A 91 -5.57 4.38 -1.44
C THR A 91 -6.93 5.06 -1.52
N LEU A 92 -7.22 6.02 -0.64
CA LEU A 92 -8.52 6.67 -0.57
C LEU A 92 -8.78 7.62 -1.75
N VAL A 93 -7.74 8.13 -2.42
CA VAL A 93 -7.90 9.01 -3.58
C VAL A 93 -8.08 8.25 -4.89
N GLU A 94 -7.85 6.92 -4.88
CA GLU A 94 -8.02 6.06 -6.05
C GLU A 94 -9.50 5.72 -6.30
N PRO A 95 -10.04 5.90 -7.51
CA PRO A 95 -11.41 5.51 -7.86
C PRO A 95 -11.70 4.02 -7.63
N ALA A 96 -10.68 3.16 -7.75
CA ALA A 96 -10.77 1.72 -7.50
C ALA A 96 -11.21 1.41 -6.06
N ALA A 97 -10.78 2.21 -5.08
CA ALA A 97 -11.17 2.04 -3.67
C ALA A 97 -12.67 2.27 -3.44
N TRP A 98 -13.35 2.94 -4.38
CA TRP A 98 -14.77 3.26 -4.32
C TRP A 98 -15.60 2.47 -5.34
N GLY A 99 -15.00 1.44 -5.97
CA GLY A 99 -15.68 0.60 -6.96
C GLY A 99 -16.01 1.29 -8.30
N ARG A 100 -15.42 2.47 -8.59
CA ARG A 100 -15.78 3.27 -9.78
C ARG A 100 -15.05 2.89 -11.07
N ARG A 101 -13.96 2.11 -11.01
CA ARG A 101 -13.14 1.69 -12.17
C ARG A 101 -13.11 0.18 -12.43
N ALA A 102 -13.41 -0.63 -11.41
CA ALA A 102 -13.74 -2.05 -11.55
C ALA A 102 -14.50 -2.50 -10.30
N PRO A 103 -15.83 -2.70 -10.38
CA PRO A 103 -16.58 -3.28 -9.28
C PRO A 103 -16.27 -4.79 -9.20
N GLY A 104 -15.75 -5.24 -8.06
CA GLY A 104 -15.38 -6.64 -7.85
C GLY A 104 -15.01 -6.93 -6.40
N ALA A 105 -15.39 -8.10 -5.90
CA ALA A 105 -15.10 -8.50 -4.52
C ALA A 105 -13.58 -8.62 -4.27
N ASP A 106 -12.81 -8.98 -5.29
CA ASP A 106 -11.35 -9.07 -5.25
C ASP A 106 -10.68 -7.69 -5.20
N VAL A 107 -11.16 -6.71 -5.98
CA VAL A 107 -10.71 -5.31 -5.90
C VAL A 107 -11.01 -4.75 -4.51
N GLY A 108 -12.22 -4.97 -4.00
CA GLY A 108 -12.60 -4.58 -2.63
C GLY A 108 -11.72 -5.23 -1.57
N ALA A 109 -11.43 -6.53 -1.69
CA ALA A 109 -10.52 -7.23 -0.79
C ALA A 109 -9.10 -6.68 -0.83
N ALA A 110 -8.57 -6.36 -2.02
CA ALA A 110 -7.27 -5.73 -2.18
C ALA A 110 -7.22 -4.34 -1.52
N THR A 111 -8.24 -3.52 -1.73
CA THR A 111 -8.39 -2.20 -1.08
C THR A 111 -8.43 -2.33 0.44
N VAL A 112 -9.29 -3.21 0.98
CA VAL A 112 -9.41 -3.42 2.44
C VAL A 112 -8.09 -3.91 3.03
N LEU A 113 -7.41 -4.83 2.36
CA LEU A 113 -6.11 -5.33 2.81
C LEU A 113 -5.05 -4.22 2.82
N ASN A 114 -5.01 -3.37 1.79
CA ASN A 114 -4.09 -2.25 1.72
C ASN A 114 -4.35 -1.20 2.82
N LEU A 115 -5.62 -0.83 3.03
CA LEU A 115 -6.02 0.06 4.12
C LEU A 115 -5.66 -0.54 5.48
N GLY A 116 -5.94 -1.83 5.69
CA GLY A 116 -5.60 -2.56 6.91
C GLY A 116 -4.09 -2.59 7.17
N ALA A 117 -3.30 -2.93 6.16
CA ALA A 117 -1.83 -2.93 6.24
C ALA A 117 -1.28 -1.53 6.59
N SER A 118 -1.81 -0.50 5.93
CA SER A 118 -1.43 0.90 6.14
C SER A 118 -1.77 1.39 7.57
N VAL A 119 -2.96 1.06 8.09
CA VAL A 119 -3.34 1.34 9.49
C VAL A 119 -2.44 0.58 10.46
N LEU A 120 -2.11 -0.69 10.18
CA LEU A 120 -1.22 -1.48 11.03
C LEU A 120 0.17 -0.86 11.12
N LEU A 121 0.74 -0.41 10.00
CA LEU A 121 2.04 0.27 9.95
C LEU A 121 2.02 1.62 10.67
N LEU A 122 0.98 2.43 10.45
CA LEU A 122 0.79 3.70 11.13
C LEU A 122 0.75 3.50 12.66
N ARG A 123 -0.08 2.56 13.13
CA ARG A 123 -0.18 2.23 14.56
C ARG A 123 1.12 1.67 15.12
N HIS A 124 1.85 0.86 14.35
CA HIS A 124 3.17 0.35 14.73
C HIS A 124 4.16 1.50 14.95
N GLY A 125 4.23 2.46 14.02
CA GLY A 125 5.08 3.64 14.15
C GLY A 125 4.70 4.51 15.36
N LEU A 126 3.41 4.83 15.53
CA LEU A 126 2.93 5.67 16.63
C LEU A 126 3.28 5.09 18.01
N ARG A 127 3.21 3.76 18.17
CA ARG A 127 3.58 3.08 19.43
C ARG A 127 5.05 3.25 19.80
N HIS A 128 5.93 3.40 18.82
CA HIS A 128 7.36 3.61 19.05
C HIS A 128 7.74 5.10 19.11
N LEU A 129 6.76 6.00 18.97
CA LEU A 129 6.92 7.45 19.18
C LEU A 129 6.34 7.93 20.51
N ALA A 130 5.31 7.25 21.02
CA ALA A 130 4.81 7.40 22.38
C ALA A 130 5.87 6.92 23.39
#